data_AF-A0A9Q3FME7-F1
#
_entry.id   AF-A0A9Q3FME7-F1
#
_cell.length_a   1.000
_cell.length_b   1.000
_cell.length_c   1.000
_cell.angle_alpha   90.00
_cell.angle_beta   90.00
_cell.angle_gamma   90.00
#
_symmetry.space_group_name_H-M   'P 1'
#
loop_
_entity.id
_entity.type
_entity.pdbx_description
1 polymer ?
#
loop_
_entity_poly.entity_id
_entity_poly.type
_entity_poly.pdbx_seq_one_letter_code
_entity_poly.pdbx_strand_id
1 'polypeptide(L)'
;MTPPHSIIQTSLLPHQKTGLAFLWDQEIPNGQSACNLWATSPPGSTFNSRHIITNKVISSFKSLLTKTPLVGLLADDMGLGKTIQDIALIGTSKEQLITNGQHSTPTIIISPPCLITNWQSEIFKHAQAGVLQAKIYHGPTIHSLSKANILKCDIIITS
;
A
#
# COMPACT_ATOMS: atom_id res chain seq x y z
N MET A 1 -11.40 -7.60 -5.43
CA MET A 1 -11.98 -6.42 -4.75
C MET A 1 -12.32 -5.37 -5.80
N THR A 2 -13.36 -4.55 -5.59
CA THR A 2 -13.70 -3.44 -6.50
C THR A 2 -13.38 -2.12 -5.82
N PRO A 3 -12.64 -1.21 -6.45
CA PRO A 3 -12.37 0.09 -5.86
C PRO A 3 -13.63 0.97 -5.85
N PRO A 4 -13.67 1.97 -4.98
CA PRO A 4 -14.83 2.86 -4.86
C PRO A 4 -14.98 3.78 -6.06
N HIS A 5 -16.14 3.71 -6.73
CA HIS A 5 -16.46 4.54 -7.90
C HIS A 5 -16.58 6.03 -7.59
N SER A 6 -16.81 6.38 -6.32
CA SER A 6 -16.81 7.75 -5.79
C SER A 6 -15.41 8.41 -5.84
N ILE A 7 -14.34 7.60 -5.90
CA ILE A 7 -12.95 8.07 -5.90
C ILE A 7 -12.24 7.67 -7.19
N ILE A 8 -12.44 6.44 -7.66
CA ILE A 8 -11.78 5.88 -8.85
C ILE A 8 -12.81 5.78 -9.99
N GLN A 9 -12.60 6.54 -11.06
CA GLN A 9 -13.50 6.55 -12.21
C GLN A 9 -13.23 5.40 -13.18
N THR A 10 -12.01 4.88 -13.21
CA THR A 10 -11.62 3.81 -14.15
C THR A 10 -12.06 2.43 -13.64
N SER A 11 -12.69 1.66 -14.52
CA SER A 11 -13.03 0.27 -14.26
C SER A 11 -11.80 -0.63 -14.39
N LEU A 12 -11.41 -1.30 -13.30
CA LEU A 12 -10.28 -2.23 -13.29
C LEU A 12 -10.59 -3.54 -14.03
N LEU A 13 -9.58 -4.07 -14.72
CA LEU A 13 -9.58 -5.39 -15.33
C LEU A 13 -9.58 -6.50 -14.24
N PRO A 14 -9.99 -7.74 -14.56
CA PRO A 14 -10.08 -8.82 -13.57
C PRO A 14 -8.76 -9.07 -12.82
N HIS A 15 -7.62 -9.12 -13.51
CA HIS A 15 -6.32 -9.31 -12.87
C HIS A 15 -5.93 -8.13 -11.97
N GLN A 16 -6.30 -6.91 -12.36
CA GLN A 16 -6.07 -5.71 -11.55
C GLN A 16 -6.89 -5.72 -10.27
N LYS A 17 -8.12 -6.25 -10.31
CA LYS A 17 -8.96 -6.43 -9.10
C LYS A 17 -8.38 -7.47 -8.14
N THR A 18 -7.67 -8.46 -8.68
CA THR A 18 -6.93 -9.46 -7.89
C THR A 18 -5.69 -8.85 -7.26
N GLY A 19 -4.87 -8.10 -8.03
CA GLY A 19 -3.71 -7.38 -7.52
C GLY A 19 -4.08 -6.36 -6.43
N LEU A 20 -5.14 -5.59 -6.65
CA LEU A 20 -5.71 -4.69 -5.65
C LEU A 20 -6.14 -5.42 -4.36
N ALA A 21 -6.83 -6.56 -4.49
CA ALA A 21 -7.23 -7.36 -3.33
C ALA A 21 -6.04 -7.92 -2.56
N PHE A 22 -4.99 -8.35 -3.28
CA PHE A 22 -3.75 -8.82 -2.69
C PHE A 22 -3.07 -7.70 -1.89
N LEU A 23 -2.88 -6.51 -2.49
CA LEU A 23 -2.26 -5.37 -1.81
C LEU A 23 -3.05 -4.93 -0.57
N TRP A 24 -4.37 -4.91 -0.67
CA TRP A 24 -5.26 -4.59 0.45
C TRP A 24 -5.09 -5.54 1.63
N ASP A 25 -4.98 -6.84 1.38
CA ASP A 25 -4.75 -7.83 2.43
C ASP A 25 -3.39 -7.63 3.12
N GLN A 26 -2.39 -7.08 2.42
CA GLN A 26 -1.07 -6.75 3.01
C GLN A 26 -1.09 -5.46 3.85
N GLU A 27 -2.03 -4.54 3.64
CA GLU A 27 -2.14 -3.30 4.42
C GLU A 27 -2.96 -3.48 5.71
N ILE A 28 -3.77 -4.54 5.82
CA ILE A 28 -4.63 -4.78 6.99
C ILE A 28 -3.91 -5.62 8.07
N PRO A 29 -3.92 -5.18 9.34
CA PRO A 29 -3.50 -6.02 10.45
C PRO A 29 -4.32 -7.32 10.50
N ASN A 30 -3.65 -8.47 10.40
CA ASN A 30 -4.22 -9.83 10.29
C ASN A 30 -4.69 -10.26 8.89
N GLY A 31 -4.14 -9.68 7.82
CA GLY A 31 -4.28 -10.23 6.47
C GLY A 31 -3.95 -11.72 6.41
N GLN A 32 -4.75 -12.48 5.67
CA GLN A 32 -4.67 -13.94 5.61
C GLN A 32 -3.48 -14.43 4.76
N SER A 33 -2.86 -13.57 3.97
CA SER A 33 -1.84 -13.94 2.98
C SER A 33 -0.42 -14.06 3.53
N ALA A 34 -0.18 -13.84 4.82
CA ALA A 34 1.14 -14.04 5.41
C ALA A 34 1.40 -15.54 5.64
N CYS A 35 1.94 -16.22 4.62
CA CYS A 35 2.50 -17.56 4.78
C CYS A 35 3.74 -17.51 5.68
N ASN A 36 3.57 -17.75 6.97
CA ASN A 36 4.70 -17.87 7.88
C ASN A 36 5.39 -19.21 7.67
N LEU A 37 6.67 -19.18 7.26
CA LEU A 37 7.53 -20.37 7.22
C LEU A 37 7.87 -20.91 8.62
N TRP A 38 7.37 -20.26 9.67
CA TRP A 38 7.62 -20.61 11.06
C TRP A 38 6.31 -20.94 11.78
N ALA A 39 6.22 -22.14 12.34
CA ALA A 39 5.17 -22.54 13.25
C ALA A 39 5.56 -22.15 14.69
N THR A 40 4.65 -21.50 15.41
CA THR A 40 4.84 -21.15 16.83
C THR A 40 4.34 -22.28 17.72
N SER A 41 5.03 -22.53 18.84
CA SER A 41 4.58 -23.48 19.84
C SER A 41 3.31 -23.00 20.56
N PRO A 42 2.41 -23.91 21.00
CA PRO A 42 1.19 -23.54 21.70
C PRO A 42 1.46 -22.70 22.97
N PRO A 43 0.52 -21.83 23.38
CA PRO A 43 0.63 -21.08 24.63
C PRO A 43 0.83 -22.03 25.82
N GLY A 44 1.84 -21.78 26.65
CA GLY A 44 2.13 -22.58 27.86
C GLY A 44 3.32 -23.55 27.75
N SER A 45 3.94 -23.69 26.57
CA SER A 45 5.20 -24.42 26.36
C SER A 45 6.39 -23.46 26.24
N THR A 46 7.62 -23.95 26.41
CA THR A 46 8.86 -23.18 26.14
C THR A 46 8.76 -22.60 24.73
N PHE A 47 8.80 -21.27 24.61
CA PHE A 47 8.59 -20.57 23.33
C PHE A 47 9.64 -21.02 22.30
N ASN A 48 9.21 -21.82 21.34
CA ASN A 48 10.06 -22.36 20.29
C ASN A 48 9.36 -22.13 18.94
N SER A 49 10.08 -21.50 18.01
CA SER A 49 9.64 -21.37 16.62
C SER A 49 10.28 -22.47 15.80
N ARG A 50 9.47 -23.22 15.04
CA ARG A 50 9.94 -24.29 14.15
C ARG A 50 9.78 -23.87 12.70
N HIS A 51 10.86 -23.92 11.93
CA HIS A 51 10.78 -23.71 10.50
C HIS A 51 10.10 -24.91 9.82
N ILE A 52 9.02 -24.67 9.06
CA ILE A 52 8.13 -25.71 8.51
C ILE A 52 8.88 -26.65 7.56
N ILE A 53 9.84 -26.12 6.78
CA ILE A 53 10.56 -26.91 5.76
C ILE A 53 11.77 -27.64 6.36
N THR A 54 12.57 -26.96 7.18
CA THR A 54 13.86 -27.52 7.67
C THR A 54 13.77 -28.15 9.05
N ASN A 55 12.63 -28.04 9.73
CA ASN A 55 12.43 -28.45 11.12
C ASN A 55 13.39 -27.81 12.14
N LYS A 56 14.16 -26.79 11.75
CA LYS A 56 15.07 -26.07 12.66
C LYS A 56 14.24 -25.37 13.73
N VAL A 57 14.63 -25.55 14.99
CA VAL A 57 13.99 -24.95 16.15
C VAL A 57 14.83 -23.79 16.66
N ILE A 58 14.20 -22.64 16.93
CA ILE A 58 14.84 -21.47 17.51
C ILE A 58 14.02 -21.03 18.73
N SER A 59 14.67 -20.89 19.88
CA SER A 59 14.06 -20.52 21.17
C SER A 59 13.99 -19.02 21.43
N SER A 60 14.70 -18.19 20.64
CA SER A 60 14.88 -16.75 20.87
C SER A 60 14.10 -15.86 19.90
N PHE A 61 13.43 -16.43 18.89
CA PHE A 61 12.82 -15.69 17.78
C PHE A 61 11.37 -15.25 18.06
N LYS A 62 11.06 -14.93 19.33
CA LYS A 62 9.71 -14.54 19.75
C LYS A 62 9.31 -13.13 19.26
N SER A 63 10.28 -12.22 19.11
CA SER A 63 9.99 -10.80 18.84
C SER A 63 9.77 -10.47 17.37
N LEU A 64 10.26 -11.29 16.44
CA LEU A 64 10.24 -10.98 15.00
C LEU A 64 9.05 -11.59 14.25
N LEU A 65 8.42 -12.63 14.80
CA LEU A 65 7.26 -13.30 14.19
C LEU A 65 5.91 -12.76 14.65
N THR A 66 5.87 -11.91 15.69
CA THR A 66 4.62 -11.45 16.28
C THR A 66 3.98 -10.28 15.52
N LYS A 67 4.72 -9.65 14.60
CA LYS A 67 4.20 -8.61 13.72
C LYS A 67 4.67 -8.91 12.31
N THR A 68 3.76 -9.42 11.49
CA THR A 68 3.96 -9.43 10.04
C THR A 68 4.10 -7.98 9.58
N PRO A 69 5.17 -7.63 8.85
CA PRO A 69 5.28 -6.29 8.29
C PRO A 69 4.11 -6.07 7.32
N LEU A 70 3.44 -4.92 7.43
CA LEU A 70 2.38 -4.52 6.50
C LEU A 70 3.02 -4.00 5.22
N VAL A 71 3.54 -4.92 4.40
CA VAL A 71 4.28 -4.62 3.17
C VAL A 71 3.86 -5.59 2.07
N GLY A 72 3.44 -5.06 0.93
CA GLY A 72 3.18 -5.82 -0.29
C GLY A 72 4.25 -5.56 -1.36
N LEU A 73 4.56 -6.58 -2.15
CA LEU A 73 5.38 -6.45 -3.37
C LEU A 73 4.53 -6.84 -4.58
N LEU A 74 4.22 -5.87 -5.44
CA LEU A 74 3.54 -6.12 -6.71
C LEU A 74 4.56 -6.14 -7.85
N ALA A 75 4.92 -7.34 -8.31
CA ALA A 75 5.93 -7.57 -9.34
C ALA A 75 5.34 -8.19 -10.62
N ASP A 76 4.16 -7.70 -11.01
CA ASP A 76 3.50 -8.08 -12.27
C ASP A 76 4.31 -7.65 -13.50
N ASP A 77 4.10 -8.33 -14.63
CA ASP A 77 4.69 -7.95 -15.91
C ASP A 77 4.41 -6.49 -16.30
N MET A 78 5.29 -5.92 -17.11
CA MET A 78 5.11 -4.59 -17.67
C MET A 78 3.84 -4.54 -18.54
N GLY A 79 3.08 -3.46 -18.41
CA GLY A 79 1.82 -3.28 -19.15
C GLY A 79 0.56 -3.84 -18.47
N LEU A 80 0.67 -4.57 -17.35
CA LEU A 80 -0.51 -5.07 -16.62
C LEU A 80 -1.26 -4.00 -15.80
N GLY A 81 -0.75 -2.76 -15.79
CA GLY A 81 -1.39 -1.63 -15.13
C GLY A 81 -1.14 -1.58 -13.62
N LYS A 82 0.11 -1.80 -13.18
CA LYS A 82 0.50 -1.66 -11.76
C LYS A 82 0.15 -0.28 -11.20
N THR A 83 0.41 0.77 -11.98
CA THR A 83 0.10 2.17 -11.60
C THR A 83 -1.37 2.37 -11.23
N ILE A 84 -2.32 1.85 -12.02
CA ILE A 84 -3.75 1.97 -11.68
C ILE A 84 -4.14 1.10 -10.49
N GLN A 85 -3.47 -0.05 -10.28
CA GLN A 85 -3.69 -0.84 -9.07
C GLN A 85 -3.26 -0.07 -7.81
N ASP A 86 -2.12 0.61 -7.83
CA ASP A 86 -1.64 1.45 -6.72
C ASP A 86 -2.54 2.66 -6.47
N ILE A 87 -2.98 3.36 -7.53
CA ILE A 87 -3.93 4.48 -7.40
C ILE A 87 -5.26 3.99 -6.82
N ALA A 88 -5.73 2.82 -7.25
CA ALA A 88 -6.96 2.22 -6.73
C ALA A 88 -6.81 1.80 -5.26
N LEU A 89 -5.63 1.34 -4.84
CA LEU A 89 -5.33 1.04 -3.44
C LEU A 89 -5.44 2.31 -2.59
N ILE A 90 -4.75 3.39 -2.99
CA ILE A 90 -4.81 4.69 -2.29
C ILE A 90 -6.26 5.18 -2.17
N GLY A 91 -7.04 5.08 -3.25
CA GLY A 91 -8.45 5.46 -3.25
C GLY A 91 -9.29 4.62 -2.29
N THR A 92 -9.07 3.31 -2.25
CA THR A 92 -9.77 2.40 -1.35
C THR A 92 -9.41 2.69 0.12
N SER A 93 -8.13 2.92 0.41
CA SER A 93 -7.67 3.26 1.76
C SER A 93 -8.24 4.60 2.22
N LYS A 94 -8.31 5.59 1.33
CA LYS A 94 -8.97 6.88 1.59
C LYS A 94 -10.45 6.71 1.93
N GLU A 95 -11.20 5.92 1.17
CA GLU A 95 -12.62 5.66 1.46
C GLU A 95 -12.79 5.03 2.84
N GLN A 96 -12.02 3.99 3.16
CA GLN A 96 -12.10 3.33 4.46
C GLN A 96 -11.83 4.31 5.63
N LEU A 97 -10.85 5.19 5.49
CA LEU A 97 -10.57 6.22 6.50
C LEU A 97 -11.74 7.19 6.66
N ILE A 98 -12.34 7.65 5.56
CA ILE A 98 -13.53 8.51 5.58
C ILE A 98 -14.70 7.81 6.28
N THR A 99 -14.97 6.53 5.95
CA THR A 99 -16.04 5.74 6.58
C THR A 99 -15.82 5.55 8.07
N ASN A 100 -14.56 5.45 8.51
CA ASN A 100 -14.19 5.33 9.92
C ASN A 100 -14.13 6.69 10.66
N GLY A 101 -14.48 7.80 10.00
CA GLY A 101 -14.39 9.14 10.59
C GLY A 101 -12.96 9.62 10.85
N GLN A 102 -11.99 9.04 10.14
CA GLN A 102 -10.57 9.38 10.25
C GLN A 102 -10.13 10.27 9.09
N HIS A 103 -9.11 11.09 9.31
CA HIS A 103 -8.50 11.88 8.26
C HIS A 103 -7.47 11.05 7.49
N SER A 104 -7.51 11.15 6.16
CA SER A 104 -6.48 10.56 5.30
C SER A 104 -5.11 11.17 5.61
N THR A 105 -4.09 10.31 5.77
CA THR A 105 -2.70 10.76 5.80
C THR A 105 -2.12 10.67 4.39
N PRO A 106 -1.21 11.58 3.99
CA PRO A 106 -0.71 11.60 2.62
C PRO A 106 0.10 10.33 2.30
N THR A 107 -0.19 9.73 1.15
CA THR A 107 0.63 8.65 0.59
C THR A 107 1.80 9.26 -0.20
N ILE A 108 3.01 8.76 0.03
CA ILE A 108 4.21 9.21 -0.69
C ILE A 108 4.54 8.21 -1.80
N ILE A 109 4.62 8.69 -3.03
CA ILE A 109 5.09 7.95 -4.19
C ILE A 109 6.50 8.43 -4.52
N ILE A 110 7.46 7.52 -4.44
CA ILE A 110 8.85 7.76 -4.82
C ILE A 110 9.07 7.11 -6.19
N SER A 111 9.51 7.89 -7.17
CA SER A 111 9.70 7.41 -8.54
C SER A 111 10.90 8.09 -9.21
N PRO A 112 11.52 7.46 -10.22
CA PRO A 112 12.53 8.13 -11.05
C PRO A 112 12.05 9.50 -11.56
N PRO A 113 12.91 10.53 -11.66
CA PRO A 113 12.50 11.88 -12.05
C PRO A 113 11.70 11.96 -13.35
N CYS A 114 12.04 11.10 -14.33
CA CYS A 114 11.35 11.03 -15.62
C CYS A 114 9.90 10.49 -15.54
N LEU A 115 9.49 9.89 -14.42
CA LEU A 115 8.16 9.30 -14.23
C LEU A 115 7.25 10.13 -13.32
N ILE A 116 7.76 11.19 -12.68
CA ILE A 116 7.00 12.02 -11.73
C ILE A 116 5.75 12.62 -12.38
N THR A 117 5.91 13.21 -13.56
CA THR A 117 4.79 13.82 -14.31
C THR A 117 3.81 12.76 -14.79
N ASN A 118 4.31 11.59 -15.19
CA ASN A 118 3.48 10.46 -15.60
C ASN A 118 2.58 9.96 -14.46
N TRP A 119 3.12 9.85 -13.23
CA TRP A 119 2.31 9.52 -12.06
C TRP A 119 1.18 10.52 -11.83
N GLN A 120 1.47 11.82 -11.92
CA GLN A 120 0.45 12.85 -11.77
C GLN A 120 -0.64 12.74 -12.86
N SER A 121 -0.25 12.54 -14.12
CA SER A 121 -1.18 12.34 -15.23
C SER A 121 -2.07 11.11 -15.04
N GLU A 122 -1.50 9.98 -14.61
CA GLU A 122 -2.27 8.75 -14.36
C GLU A 122 -3.25 8.91 -13.19
N ILE A 123 -2.87 9.63 -12.12
CA ILE A 123 -3.81 9.96 -11.04
C ILE A 123 -4.99 10.77 -11.56
N PHE A 124 -4.75 11.84 -12.33
CA PHE A 124 -5.83 12.66 -12.89
C PHE A 124 -6.70 11.91 -13.90
N LYS A 125 -6.12 10.97 -14.64
CA LYS A 125 -6.83 10.13 -15.58
C LYS A 125 -7.72 9.09 -14.89
N HIS A 126 -7.28 8.56 -13.75
CA HIS A 126 -7.94 7.42 -13.12
C HIS A 126 -8.82 7.76 -11.91
N ALA A 127 -8.56 8.88 -11.24
CA ALA A 127 -9.36 9.37 -10.13
C ALA A 127 -10.48 10.30 -10.62
N GLN A 128 -11.55 10.38 -9.82
CA GLN A 128 -12.59 11.40 -9.98
C GLN A 128 -12.00 12.79 -9.79
N ALA A 129 -12.46 13.75 -10.60
CA ALA A 129 -11.93 15.10 -10.61
C ALA A 129 -12.03 15.77 -9.23
N GLY A 130 -10.88 16.22 -8.70
CA GLY A 130 -10.80 16.91 -7.41
C GLY A 130 -10.89 16.02 -6.17
N VAL A 131 -11.05 14.70 -6.33
CA VAL A 131 -11.20 13.78 -5.19
C VAL A 131 -9.86 13.33 -4.61
N LEU A 132 -8.86 13.06 -5.45
CA LEU A 132 -7.48 12.80 -5.00
C LEU A 132 -6.58 14.00 -5.29
N GLN A 133 -6.10 14.65 -4.23
CA GLN A 133 -5.20 15.80 -4.31
C GLN A 133 -3.75 15.34 -4.36
N ALA A 134 -3.17 15.34 -5.56
CA ALA A 134 -1.78 14.97 -5.80
C ALA A 134 -0.89 16.20 -6.00
N LYS A 135 0.25 16.26 -5.30
CA LYS A 135 1.28 17.30 -5.50
C LYS A 135 2.65 16.71 -5.75
N ILE A 136 3.39 17.37 -6.64
CA ILE A 136 4.78 17.05 -6.93
C ILE A 136 5.69 17.89 -6.03
N TYR A 137 6.62 17.23 -5.36
CA TYR A 137 7.72 17.84 -4.64
C TYR A 137 9.01 17.19 -5.12
N HIS A 138 9.76 17.89 -5.96
CA HIS A 138 10.97 17.38 -6.58
C HIS A 138 11.94 18.52 -6.91
N GLY A 139 13.23 18.28 -6.73
CA GLY A 139 14.27 19.29 -6.96
C GLY A 139 14.05 20.52 -6.06
N PRO A 140 14.16 21.75 -6.59
CA PRO A 140 14.07 22.97 -5.79
C PRO A 140 12.74 23.16 -5.05
N THR A 141 11.65 22.55 -5.55
CA THR A 141 10.31 22.70 -4.93
C THR A 141 10.21 21.98 -3.58
N ILE A 142 11.13 21.06 -3.28
CA ILE A 142 11.18 20.35 -2.00
C ILE A 142 11.39 21.33 -0.83
N HIS A 143 12.09 22.44 -1.05
CA HIS A 143 12.30 23.47 -0.04
C HIS A 143 11.04 24.26 0.33
N SER A 144 9.98 24.16 -0.48
CA SER A 144 8.67 24.77 -0.21
C SER A 144 7.72 23.85 0.59
N LEU A 145 8.16 22.65 0.96
CA LEU A 145 7.39 21.73 1.79
C LEU A 145 7.14 22.34 3.17
N SER A 146 5.87 22.56 3.48
CA SER A 146 5.41 22.93 4.81
C SER A 146 4.45 21.86 5.32
N LYS A 147 4.45 21.64 6.64
CA LYS A 147 3.54 20.68 7.29
C LYS A 147 2.07 20.95 6.93
N ALA A 148 1.68 22.22 6.86
CA ALA A 148 0.34 22.64 6.48
C ALA A 148 -0.04 22.29 5.04
N ASN A 149 0.94 22.31 4.11
CA ASN A 149 0.71 21.94 2.72
C ASN A 149 0.63 20.42 2.54
N ILE A 150 1.47 19.67 3.27
CA ILE A 150 1.49 18.19 3.26
C ILE A 150 0.14 17.64 3.72
N LEU A 151 -0.39 18.12 4.85
CA LEU A 151 -1.66 17.64 5.42
C LEU A 151 -2.90 17.95 4.57
N LYS A 152 -2.78 18.78 3.53
CA LYS A 152 -3.85 19.07 2.57
C LYS A 152 -3.85 18.15 1.35
N CYS A 153 -2.83 17.32 1.20
CA CYS A 153 -2.66 16.45 0.04
C CYS A 153 -3.03 15.00 0.40
N ASP A 154 -3.56 14.27 -0.57
CA ASP A 154 -3.73 12.83 -0.46
C ASP A 154 -2.48 12.09 -0.95
N ILE A 155 -1.81 12.66 -1.96
CA ILE A 155 -0.65 12.02 -2.62
C ILE A 155 0.48 13.04 -2.78
N ILE A 156 1.69 12.64 -2.43
CA ILE A 156 2.93 13.38 -2.67
C ILE A 156 3.82 12.57 -3.60
N ILE A 157 4.28 13.16 -4.70
CA ILE A 157 5.16 12.51 -5.68
C ILE A 157 6.54 13.15 -5.61
N THR A 158 7.58 12.34 -5.41
CA THR A 158 8.99 12.76 -5.34
C THR A 158 9.91 11.77 -6.05
N SER A 159 11.19 12.11 -6.20
CA SER A 159 12.28 11.19 -6.57
C SER A 159 13.22 10.91 -5.41
#